data_AF-A0A842N9W6-F1
#
_entry.id   AF-A0A842N9W6-F1
#
_cell.length_a   1.000
_cell.length_b   1.000
_cell.length_c   1.000
_cell.angle_alpha   90.00
_cell.angle_beta   90.00
_cell.angle_gamma   90.00
#
_symmetry.space_group_name_H-M   'P 1'
#
loop_
_entity.id
_entity.type
_entity.pdbx_description
1 polymer ?
#
loop_
_entity_poly.entity_id
_entity_poly.type
_entity_poly.pdbx_seq_one_letter_code
_entity_poly.pdbx_strand_id
1 'polypeptide(L)' 'MAETKKLFNDDPYLTSFKGKVVRVDGNIVELDQTAFFPEGGGQIGDTGVIGGVRVVDTHIDDGTVQHILEAPPVFGVG' A
#
# COMPACT_ATOMS: atom_id res chain seq x y z
N MET A 1 -14.05 9.92 -0.67
CA MET A 1 -13.18 8.75 -0.44
C MET A 1 -12.06 9.26 0.46
N ALA A 2 -11.65 8.48 1.47
CA ALA A 2 -10.68 8.97 2.46
C ALA A 2 -9.25 8.76 1.94
N GLU A 3 -8.40 9.78 2.07
CA GLU A 3 -6.97 9.69 1.73
C GLU A 3 -6.27 8.66 2.62
N THR A 4 -5.22 8.02 2.08
CA THR A 4 -4.37 7.12 2.86
C THR A 4 -3.45 7.93 3.78
N LYS A 5 -3.42 7.61 5.08
CA LYS A 5 -2.44 8.19 6.01
C LYS A 5 -1.02 7.68 5.68
N LYS A 6 -0.13 8.61 5.36
CA LYS A 6 1.26 8.34 4.94
C LYS A 6 2.19 8.26 6.14
N LEU A 7 2.38 7.06 6.69
CA LEU A 7 3.22 6.83 7.88
C LEU A 7 4.70 7.17 7.64
N PHE A 8 5.18 7.05 6.40
CA PHE A 8 6.55 7.39 6.02
C PHE A 8 6.90 8.88 6.19
N ASN A 9 5.89 9.77 6.29
CA ASN A 9 6.12 11.18 6.62
C ASN A 9 6.45 11.38 8.10
N ASP A 10 5.91 10.52 8.97
CA ASP A 10 6.11 10.58 10.42
C ASP A 10 7.36 9.82 10.85
N ASP A 11 7.59 8.64 10.28
CA ASP A 11 8.76 7.80 10.53
C ASP A 11 9.25 7.15 9.22
N PRO A 12 10.29 7.73 8.57
CA PRO A 12 10.81 7.21 7.31
C PRO A 12 11.57 5.88 7.44
N TYR A 13 11.85 5.43 8.67
CA TYR A 13 12.51 4.14 8.92
C TYR A 13 11.53 3.02 9.31
N LEU A 14 10.23 3.30 9.33
CA LEU A 14 9.20 2.33 9.69
C LEU A 14 9.05 1.24 8.62
N THR A 15 9.47 0.02 8.94
CA THR A 15 9.41 -1.13 8.01
C THR A 15 8.25 -2.08 8.27
N SER A 16 7.48 -1.90 9.35
CA SER A 16 6.35 -2.75 9.71
C SER A 16 5.27 -1.93 10.40
N PHE A 17 4.02 -2.12 9.97
CA PHE A 17 2.87 -1.41 10.51
C PHE A 17 1.61 -2.29 10.44
N LYS A 18 0.54 -1.82 11.08
CA LYS A 18 -0.81 -2.38 10.92
C LYS A 18 -1.66 -1.35 10.19
N GLY A 19 -2.38 -1.79 9.17
CA GLY A 19 -3.34 -0.98 8.43
C GLY A 19 -4.60 -1.80 8.17
N LYS A 20 -5.70 -1.09 7.97
CA LYS A 20 -7.00 -1.64 7.60
C LYS A 20 -7.11 -1.66 6.08
N VAL A 21 -7.59 -2.76 5.51
CA VAL A 21 -7.89 -2.81 4.07
C VAL A 21 -9.19 -2.06 3.84
N VAL A 22 -9.14 -1.01 3.02
CA VAL A 22 -10.32 -0.19 2.67
C VAL A 22 -10.90 -0.57 1.30
N ARG A 23 -10.07 -1.11 0.41
CA ARG A 23 -10.49 -1.59 -0.91
C ARG A 23 -9.58 -2.73 -1.40
N VAL A 24 -10.18 -3.67 -2.12
CA VAL A 24 -9.49 -4.69 -2.92
C VAL A 24 -10.07 -4.68 -4.32
N ASP A 25 -9.21 -4.59 -5.33
CA ASP A 25 -9.57 -4.61 -6.75
C ASP A 25 -8.58 -5.51 -7.51
N GLY A 26 -8.95 -6.77 -7.72
CA GLY A 26 -8.03 -7.78 -8.25
C GLY A 26 -6.83 -8.00 -7.32
N ASN A 27 -5.63 -7.66 -7.78
CA ASN A 27 -4.39 -7.68 -7.00
C ASN A 27 -3.99 -6.29 -6.46
N ILE A 28 -4.84 -5.27 -6.61
CA ILE A 28 -4.61 -3.94 -6.05
C ILE A 28 -5.30 -3.82 -4.69
N VAL A 29 -4.57 -3.34 -3.69
CA VAL A 29 -5.06 -3.15 -2.33
C VAL A 29 -4.84 -1.71 -1.88
N GLU A 30 -5.88 -1.08 -1.35
CA GLU A 30 -5.79 0.24 -0.72
C GLU A 30 -5.94 0.09 0.80
N LEU A 31 -5.11 0.81 1.56
CA LEU A 31 -5.10 0.80 3.02
C LEU A 31 -5.51 2.18 3.56
N ASP A 32 -6.04 2.21 4.78
CA ASP A 32 -6.29 3.45 5.52
C ASP A 32 -5.00 4.20 5.88
N GLN A 33 -3.90 3.47 6.07
CA GLN A 33 -2.58 3.99 6.36
C GLN A 33 -1.50 3.06 5.80
N THR A 34 -0.35 3.63 5.41
CA THR A 34 0.76 2.85 4.86
C THR A 34 2.11 3.48 5.13
N ALA A 35 3.12 2.63 5.32
CA ALA A 35 4.54 3.02 5.32
C ALA A 35 5.21 2.83 3.95
N PHE A 36 4.52 2.21 2.98
CA PHE A 36 5.05 2.05 1.62
C PHE A 36 5.09 3.41 0.91
N PHE A 37 6.27 3.81 0.47
CA PHE A 37 6.43 4.99 -0.35
C PHE A 37 5.99 4.69 -1.80
N PRO A 38 5.06 5.46 -2.38
CA PRO A 38 4.61 5.23 -3.75
C PRO A 38 5.68 5.62 -4.78
N GLU A 39 5.52 5.14 -6.01
CA GLU A 39 6.36 5.50 -7.15
C GLU A 39 6.48 7.02 -7.34
N GLY A 40 7.57 7.44 -8.00
CA GLY A 40 7.79 8.84 -8.30
C GLY A 40 9.02 9.05 -9.17
N GLY A 41 8.94 10.01 -10.11
CA GLY A 41 10.08 10.38 -10.96
C GLY A 41 10.60 9.26 -11.87
N GLY A 42 9.76 8.28 -12.22
CA GLY A 42 10.12 7.13 -13.05
C GLY A 42 10.77 5.97 -12.29
N GLN A 43 10.74 6.00 -10.95
CA GLN A 43 11.16 4.88 -10.09
C GLN A 43 9.94 4.16 -9.55
N ILE A 44 10.01 2.82 -9.51
CA ILE A 44 8.99 1.97 -8.86
C ILE A 44 8.87 2.33 -7.38
N GLY A 45 7.67 2.14 -6.83
CA GLY A 45 7.41 2.33 -5.41
C GLY A 45 8.05 1.25 -4.54
N ASP A 46 7.83 1.38 -3.25
CA ASP A 46 8.30 0.40 -2.28
C ASP A 46 7.70 -0.99 -2.51
N THR A 47 8.49 -2.00 -2.17
CA THR A 47 8.13 -3.42 -2.23
C THR A 47 8.19 -4.03 -0.84
N GLY A 48 7.45 -5.12 -0.62
CA GLY A 48 7.31 -5.70 0.71
C GLY A 48 6.26 -6.80 0.75
N VAL A 49 5.56 -6.94 1.87
CA VAL A 49 4.54 -7.99 2.06
C VAL A 49 3.33 -7.41 2.80
N ILE A 50 2.13 -7.69 2.29
CA ILE A 50 0.85 -7.41 2.95
C ILE A 50 0.09 -8.72 3.10
N GLY A 51 -0.29 -9.08 4.33
CA GLY A 51 -1.09 -10.28 4.59
C GLY A 51 -0.51 -11.58 4.03
N GLY A 52 0.83 -11.66 3.92
CA GLY A 52 1.54 -12.82 3.37
C GLY A 52 1.74 -12.81 1.84
N VAL A 53 1.28 -11.78 1.13
CA VAL A 53 1.43 -11.64 -0.33
C VAL A 53 2.43 -10.52 -0.64
N ARG A 54 3.33 -10.73 -1.60
CA ARG A 54 4.35 -9.74 -1.96
C ARG A 54 3.73 -8.53 -2.66
N VAL A 55 4.11 -7.33 -2.23
CA VAL A 55 3.89 -6.07 -2.93
C VAL A 55 5.01 -5.90 -3.95
N VAL A 56 4.66 -5.74 -5.22
CA VAL A 56 5.61 -5.58 -6.33
C VAL A 56 5.76 -4.13 -6.78
N ASP A 57 4.77 -3.29 -6.51
CA ASP A 57 4.81 -1.87 -6.78
C ASP A 57 3.79 -1.13 -5.90
N THR A 58 3.98 0.17 -5.74
CA THR A 58 3.07 1.04 -4.99
C THR A 58 2.84 2.33 -5.77
N HIS A 59 1.59 2.71 -6.00
CA HIS A 59 1.22 3.94 -6.74
C HIS A 59 0.41 4.88 -5.87
N ILE A 60 0.33 6.15 -6.26
CA ILE A 60 -0.57 7.11 -5.62
C ILE A 60 -1.51 7.74 -6.65
N ASP A 61 -2.81 7.64 -6.38
CA ASP A 61 -3.88 8.24 -7.19
C ASP A 61 -4.84 9.00 -6.27
N ASP A 62 -5.06 10.29 -6.56
CA ASP A 62 -5.93 11.20 -5.78
C ASP A 62 -5.74 11.09 -4.24
N GLY A 63 -4.48 11.01 -3.79
CA GLY A 63 -4.14 10.91 -2.36
C GLY A 63 -4.27 9.52 -1.73
N THR A 64 -4.71 8.53 -2.50
CA THR A 64 -4.85 7.12 -2.08
C THR A 64 -3.65 6.31 -2.55
N VAL A 65 -3.06 5.53 -1.66
CA VAL A 65 -1.92 4.67 -2.00
C VAL A 65 -2.42 3.27 -2.40
N GLN A 66 -2.11 2.88 -3.63
CA GLN A 66 -2.45 1.60 -4.22
C GLN A 66 -1.26 0.66 -4.15
N HIS A 67 -1.44 -0.49 -3.51
CA HIS A 67 -0.42 -1.52 -3.37
C HIS A 67 -0.71 -2.62 -4.39
N ILE A 68 0.19 -2.80 -5.36
CA ILE A 68 0.07 -3.84 -6.37
C ILE A 68 0.71 -5.11 -5.83
N LEU A 69 -0.09 -6.15 -5.68
CA LEU A 69 0.36 -7.45 -5.20
C LEU A 69 0.77 -8.37 -6.36
N GLU A 70 1.67 -9.31 -6.09
CA GLU A 70 2.07 -10.34 -7.07
C GLU A 70 0.92 -11.29 -7.46
N ALA A 71 -0.09 -11.41 -6.59
CA ALA A 71 -1.28 -12.23 -6.77
C ALA A 71 -2.47 -11.61 -6.01
N PRO A 72 -3.72 -11.95 -6.40
CA PRO A 72 -4.90 -11.54 -5.64
C PRO A 72 -4.82 -12.00 -4.17
N PRO A 73 -5.16 -11.13 -3.21
CA PRO A 73 -5.07 -11.48 -1.80
C PRO A 73 -6.16 -12.48 -1.39
N VAL A 74 -5.87 -13.27 -0.35
CA VAL A 74 -6.85 -14.16 0.31
C VAL A 74 -7.61 -13.48 1.45
N PHE A 75 -7.35 -12.19 1.66
CA PHE A 75 -8.01 -11.33 2.64
C PHE A 75 -8.91 -10.30 1.93
N GLY A 76 -9.86 -9.73 2.67
CA GLY A 76 -10.79 -8.72 2.16
C GLY A 76 -10.73 -7.42 2.94
N VAL A 77 -11.64 -6.51 2.61
CA VAL A 77 -11.86 -5.26 3.35
C VAL A 77 -12.20 -5.57 4.81
N GLY A 78 -11.48 -4.98 5.76
CA GLY A 78 -11.60 -5.33 7.18
C GLY A 78 -10.47 -4.81 8.04
#